data_AF-A0A1I6V4A9-F1
#
_entry.id   AF-A0A1I6V4A9-F1
#
_cell.length_a   1.000
_cell.length_b   1.000
_cell.length_c   1.000
_cell.angle_alpha   90.00
_cell.angle_beta   90.00
_cell.angle_gamma   90.00
#
_symmetry.space_group_name_H-M   'P 1'
#
loop_
_entity.id
_entity.type
_entity.pdbx_description
1 polymer ?
#
loop_
_entity_poly.entity_id
_entity_poly.type
_entity_poly.pdbx_seq_one_letter_code
_entity_poly.pdbx_strand_id
1 'polypeptide(L)'
;MKKLWSWMIIAIVGCMTTTWAQDIELSEVVVSAVNYKYLQSIGSEDAAIPVKLLEEKVAHYDLKGSELYSDEYDTYTVSFYIPQGTIVAVYDKDGNIIKTIERFKNINLPKEVNQALYKRFPGWTVKGDVYRVSYRQGQEVSKKIY
;
A
#
# COMPACT_ATOMS: atom_id res chain seq x y z
N MET A 1 37.64 20.75 51.30
CA MET A 1 36.16 20.94 51.28
C MET A 1 35.62 21.49 49.96
N LYS A 2 36.30 22.43 49.27
CA LYS A 2 35.82 23.00 47.99
C LYS A 2 35.73 22.01 46.81
N LYS A 3 36.57 20.97 46.77
CA LYS A 3 36.50 19.94 45.71
C LYS A 3 35.30 19.02 45.84
N LEU A 4 34.81 18.70 47.04
CA LEU A 4 33.64 17.82 47.21
C LEU A 4 32.34 18.49 46.71
N TRP A 5 32.25 19.81 46.92
CA TRP A 5 31.08 20.59 46.53
C TRP A 5 30.94 20.72 45.00
N SER A 6 32.07 20.78 44.28
CA SER A 6 32.09 20.81 42.82
C SER A 6 31.58 19.52 42.17
N TRP A 7 31.73 18.36 42.81
CA TRP A 7 31.24 17.09 42.30
C TRP A 7 29.73 16.92 42.54
N MET A 8 29.22 17.50 43.63
CA MET A 8 27.79 17.51 43.94
C MET A 8 26.98 18.34 42.92
N ILE A 9 27.55 19.44 42.42
CA ILE A 9 26.90 20.29 41.40
C ILE A 9 26.80 19.58 40.04
N ILE A 10 27.81 18.81 39.64
CA ILE A 10 27.81 18.03 38.40
C ILE A 10 26.75 16.91 38.45
N ALA A 11 26.57 16.27 39.60
CA ALA A 11 25.53 15.26 39.79
C ALA A 11 24.10 15.84 39.70
N ILE A 12 23.90 17.09 40.13
CA ILE A 12 22.59 17.77 40.08
C ILE A 12 22.26 18.22 38.65
N VAL A 13 23.25 18.68 37.87
CA VAL A 13 23.05 19.11 36.48
C VAL A 13 22.83 17.91 35.53
N GLY A 14 23.48 16.76 35.80
CA GLY A 14 23.24 15.52 35.03
C GLY A 14 21.83 14.94 35.19
N CYS A 15 21.16 15.23 36.31
CA CYS A 15 19.83 14.69 36.63
C CYS A 15 18.66 15.44 35.96
N MET A 16 18.91 16.59 35.32
CA MET A 16 17.86 17.41 34.69
C MET A 16 17.69 17.18 33.18
N THR A 17 18.35 16.18 32.59
CA THR A 17 18.05 15.76 31.22
C THR A 17 16.92 14.73 31.21
N THR A 18 15.73 15.14 31.66
CA THR A 18 14.53 14.39 31.29
C THR A 18 14.40 14.50 29.78
N THR A 19 14.66 13.39 29.10
CA THR A 19 14.46 13.24 27.66
C THR A 19 13.06 13.74 27.32
N TRP A 20 12.98 14.81 26.53
CA TRP A 20 11.76 15.21 25.86
C TRP A 20 11.45 14.13 24.83
N ALA A 21 10.79 13.06 25.25
CA ALA A 21 10.11 12.16 24.34
C ALA A 21 8.95 12.98 23.78
N GLN A 22 9.09 13.48 22.55
CA GLN A 22 7.93 13.99 21.84
C GLN A 22 7.03 12.79 21.57
N ASP A 23 5.94 12.68 22.32
CA ASP A 23 4.85 11.78 21.96
C ASP A 23 4.29 12.30 20.63
N ILE A 24 4.75 11.70 19.54
CA ILE A 24 4.13 11.87 18.23
C ILE A 24 2.76 11.19 18.37
N GLU A 25 1.73 11.97 18.68
CA GLU A 25 0.34 11.53 18.48
C GLU A 25 0.18 11.26 16.98
N LEU A 26 0.39 10.00 16.61
CA LEU A 26 -0.01 9.52 15.29
C LEU A 26 -1.53 9.70 15.25
N SER A 27 -2.01 10.53 14.32
CA SER A 27 -3.44 10.65 14.05
C SER A 27 -4.03 9.25 13.97
N GLU A 28 -5.09 8.99 14.73
CA GLU A 28 -5.79 7.72 14.69
C GLU A 28 -6.24 7.48 13.25
N VAL A 29 -5.49 6.63 12.54
CA VAL A 29 -5.91 6.13 11.25
C VAL A 29 -7.07 5.21 11.56
N VAL A 30 -8.29 5.69 11.33
CA VAL A 30 -9.46 4.82 11.28
C VAL A 30 -9.17 3.83 10.15
N VAL A 31 -8.68 2.65 10.52
CA VAL A 31 -8.56 1.50 9.61
C VAL A 31 -9.98 1.01 9.40
N SER A 32 -10.76 1.75 8.61
CA SER A 32 -11.99 1.22 8.08
C SER A 32 -11.57 0.03 7.21
N ALA A 33 -12.11 -1.16 7.52
CA ALA A 33 -11.86 -2.38 6.77
C ALA A 33 -12.55 -2.34 5.40
N VAL A 34 -12.34 -1.27 4.64
CA VAL A 34 -12.96 -1.06 3.34
C VAL A 34 -12.20 -1.93 2.35
N ASN A 35 -12.93 -2.73 1.57
CA ASN A 35 -12.38 -3.50 0.45
C ASN A 35 -11.27 -4.52 0.82
N TYR A 36 -11.21 -5.01 2.06
CA TYR A 36 -10.23 -6.05 2.46
C TYR A 36 -10.31 -7.32 1.61
N LYS A 37 -11.52 -7.71 1.17
CA LYS A 37 -11.75 -8.86 0.28
C LYS A 37 -11.00 -8.70 -1.05
N TYR A 38 -10.98 -7.48 -1.58
CA TYR A 38 -10.23 -7.15 -2.78
C TYR A 38 -8.72 -7.35 -2.52
N LEU A 39 -8.15 -6.68 -1.51
CA LEU A 39 -6.71 -6.76 -1.19
C LEU A 39 -6.25 -8.20 -0.93
N GLN A 40 -7.05 -8.97 -0.21
CA GLN A 40 -6.78 -10.39 0.06
C GLN A 40 -6.82 -11.23 -1.22
N SER A 41 -7.85 -11.06 -2.07
CA SER A 41 -8.01 -11.85 -3.29
C SER A 41 -6.87 -11.64 -4.29
N ILE A 42 -6.34 -10.42 -4.36
CA ILE A 42 -5.23 -10.06 -5.25
C ILE A 42 -3.88 -10.30 -4.59
N GLY A 43 -3.82 -10.79 -3.35
CA GLY A 43 -2.57 -11.01 -2.61
C GLY A 43 -1.67 -9.78 -2.62
N SER A 44 -2.22 -8.62 -2.24
CA SER A 44 -1.53 -7.32 -2.26
C SER A 44 -0.28 -7.30 -1.38
N GLU A 45 -0.27 -8.10 -0.30
CA GLU A 45 0.85 -8.19 0.64
C GLU A 45 2.16 -8.66 -0.02
N ASP A 46 2.06 -9.59 -0.98
CA ASP A 46 3.21 -10.15 -1.70
C ASP A 46 3.61 -9.33 -2.94
N ALA A 47 2.88 -8.25 -3.24
CA ALA A 47 3.10 -7.45 -4.42
C ALA A 47 4.32 -6.53 -4.29
N ALA A 48 4.86 -6.08 -5.43
CA ALA A 48 5.91 -5.07 -5.44
C ALA A 48 5.42 -3.77 -4.76
N ILE A 49 6.31 -3.07 -4.04
CA ILE A 49 5.97 -1.82 -3.31
C ILE A 49 5.11 -0.83 -4.11
N PRO A 50 5.43 -0.45 -5.37
CA PRO A 50 4.60 0.50 -6.12
C PRO A 50 3.20 -0.04 -6.44
N VAL A 51 3.06 -1.37 -6.60
CA VAL A 51 1.78 -2.04 -6.81
C VAL A 51 0.96 -1.95 -5.53
N LYS A 52 1.54 -2.41 -4.40
CA LYS A 52 0.89 -2.40 -3.08
C LYS A 52 0.38 -1.02 -2.69
N LEU A 53 1.20 0.02 -2.85
CA LEU A 53 0.81 1.39 -2.53
C LEU A 53 -0.40 1.87 -3.35
N LEU A 54 -0.46 1.50 -4.63
CA LEU A 54 -1.58 1.88 -5.49
C LEU A 54 -2.83 1.07 -5.12
N GLU A 55 -2.70 -0.24 -4.89
CA GLU A 55 -3.79 -1.11 -4.47
C GLU A 55 -4.39 -0.68 -3.12
N GLU A 56 -3.55 -0.31 -2.14
CA GLU A 56 -4.01 0.24 -0.86
C GLU A 56 -4.75 1.57 -1.05
N LYS A 57 -4.25 2.45 -1.92
CA LYS A 57 -4.94 3.70 -2.24
C LYS A 57 -6.32 3.45 -2.86
N VAL A 58 -6.45 2.44 -3.71
CA VAL A 58 -7.73 2.03 -4.30
C VAL A 58 -8.66 1.46 -3.21
N ALA A 59 -8.16 0.59 -2.34
CA ALA A 59 -8.98 -0.01 -1.30
C ALA A 59 -9.59 1.02 -0.33
N HIS A 60 -8.83 2.07 0.01
CA HIS A 60 -9.23 3.13 0.95
C HIS A 60 -9.81 4.38 0.29
N TYR A 61 -10.15 4.32 -1.00
CA TYR A 61 -10.72 5.47 -1.68
C TYR A 61 -12.10 5.82 -1.09
N ASP A 62 -12.23 7.04 -0.56
CA ASP A 62 -13.51 7.55 -0.07
C ASP A 62 -14.38 8.01 -1.23
N LEU A 63 -15.22 7.10 -1.72
CA LEU A 63 -16.18 7.39 -2.77
C LEU A 63 -17.22 8.43 -2.32
N LYS A 64 -17.79 8.29 -1.12
CA LYS A 64 -18.92 9.11 -0.65
C LYS A 64 -18.51 10.55 -0.33
N GLY A 65 -17.25 10.76 0.06
CA GLY A 65 -16.66 12.09 0.22
C GLY A 65 -16.16 12.71 -1.10
N SER A 66 -16.22 12.00 -2.22
CA SER A 66 -15.73 12.50 -3.51
C SER A 66 -16.78 13.33 -4.26
N GLU A 67 -16.31 14.28 -5.07
CA GLU A 67 -17.16 15.06 -5.99
C GLU A 67 -17.83 14.20 -7.07
N LEU A 68 -17.39 12.96 -7.25
CA LEU A 68 -17.97 12.02 -8.22
C LEU A 68 -19.28 11.40 -7.71
N TYR A 69 -19.54 11.45 -6.41
CA TYR A 69 -20.67 10.76 -5.79
C TYR A 69 -22.01 11.48 -6.02
N SER A 70 -23.03 10.72 -6.41
CA SER A 70 -24.42 11.15 -6.52
C SER A 70 -25.35 9.97 -6.27
N ASP A 71 -26.34 10.14 -5.41
CA ASP A 71 -27.31 9.09 -5.06
C ASP A 71 -28.14 8.54 -6.24
N GLU A 72 -28.01 9.13 -7.43
CA GLU A 72 -28.62 8.67 -8.69
C GLU A 72 -27.90 7.49 -9.35
N TYR A 73 -26.63 7.22 -9.03
CA TYR A 73 -25.83 6.17 -9.68
C TYR A 73 -25.63 4.92 -8.83
N ASP A 74 -25.82 3.75 -9.45
CA ASP A 74 -25.56 2.46 -8.81
C ASP A 74 -24.08 2.09 -8.73
N THR A 75 -23.26 2.59 -9.67
CA THR A 75 -21.84 2.25 -9.78
C THR A 75 -20.99 3.41 -10.23
N TYR A 76 -19.72 3.39 -9.82
CA TYR A 76 -18.75 4.45 -10.07
C TYR A 76 -17.45 3.86 -10.58
N THR A 77 -16.95 4.38 -11.70
CA THR A 77 -15.66 3.96 -12.25
C THR A 77 -14.61 5.03 -11.96
N VAL A 78 -13.58 4.65 -11.21
CA VAL A 78 -12.49 5.56 -10.81
C VAL A 78 -11.16 4.98 -11.29
N SER A 79 -10.33 5.84 -11.88
CA SER A 79 -9.02 5.45 -12.41
C SER A 79 -7.89 6.07 -11.59
N PHE A 80 -6.92 5.24 -11.23
CA PHE A 80 -5.76 5.59 -10.41
C PHE A 80 -4.49 5.33 -11.19
N TYR A 81 -3.54 6.26 -11.11
CA TYR A 81 -2.35 6.24 -11.95
C TYR A 81 -1.08 6.53 -11.14
N ILE A 82 -0.02 5.79 -11.45
CA ILE A 82 1.38 6.07 -11.11
C ILE A 82 2.21 5.89 -12.39
N PRO A 83 3.45 6.38 -12.47
CA PRO A 83 4.28 6.19 -13.66
C PRO A 83 4.43 4.73 -14.11
N GLN A 84 4.44 3.81 -13.14
CA GLN A 84 4.61 2.37 -13.36
C GLN A 84 3.31 1.62 -13.65
N GLY A 85 2.12 2.21 -13.43
CA GLY A 85 0.89 1.44 -13.53
C GLY A 85 -0.42 2.21 -13.37
N THR A 86 -1.50 1.48 -13.62
CA THR A 86 -2.87 2.00 -13.64
C THR A 86 -3.80 0.97 -13.04
N ILE A 87 -4.74 1.42 -12.21
CA ILE A 87 -5.87 0.63 -11.73
C ILE A 87 -7.16 1.34 -12.13
N VAL A 88 -8.07 0.62 -12.78
CA VAL A 88 -9.45 1.06 -13.00
C VAL A 88 -10.33 0.23 -12.07
N ALA A 89 -10.94 0.90 -11.09
CA ALA A 89 -11.80 0.27 -10.11
C ALA A 89 -13.25 0.68 -10.35
N VAL A 90 -14.15 -0.28 -10.24
CA VAL A 90 -15.59 -0.04 -10.23
C VAL A 90 -16.09 -0.29 -8.80
N TYR A 91 -16.75 0.72 -8.24
CA TYR A 91 -17.35 0.70 -6.92
C TYR A 91 -18.87 0.62 -7.03
N ASP A 92 -19.52 -0.02 -6.06
CA ASP A 92 -20.96 0.15 -5.83
C ASP A 92 -21.25 1.48 -5.09
N LYS A 93 -22.53 1.83 -4.97
CA LYS A 93 -22.99 3.02 -4.22
C LYS A 93 -22.54 3.08 -2.76
N ASP A 94 -22.15 1.97 -2.17
CA ASP A 94 -21.70 1.87 -0.79
C ASP A 94 -20.19 2.04 -0.64
N GLY A 95 -19.45 2.13 -1.76
CA GLY A 95 -17.99 2.25 -1.78
C GLY A 95 -17.26 0.91 -1.79
N ASN A 96 -17.97 -0.20 -2.00
CA ASN A 96 -17.32 -1.50 -2.16
C ASN A 96 -16.84 -1.71 -3.59
N ILE A 97 -15.62 -2.21 -3.76
CA ILE A 97 -15.07 -2.58 -5.05
C ILE A 97 -15.80 -3.84 -5.55
N ILE A 98 -16.44 -3.70 -6.70
CA ILE A 98 -17.08 -4.80 -7.43
C ILE A 98 -16.14 -5.41 -8.48
N LYS A 99 -15.21 -4.62 -9.02
CA LYS A 99 -14.28 -5.05 -10.07
C LYS A 99 -13.05 -4.16 -10.14
N THR A 100 -11.88 -4.74 -10.45
CA THR A 100 -10.70 -3.97 -10.89
C THR A 100 -10.11 -4.52 -12.19
N ILE A 101 -9.48 -3.63 -12.96
CA ILE A 101 -8.58 -3.98 -14.05
C ILE A 101 -7.29 -3.21 -13.82
N GLU A 102 -6.18 -3.94 -13.73
CA GLU A 102 -4.92 -3.39 -13.27
C GLU A 102 -3.80 -3.76 -14.24
N ARG A 103 -2.90 -2.81 -14.45
CA ARG A 103 -1.74 -3.02 -15.30
C ARG A 103 -0.56 -2.22 -14.80
N PHE A 104 0.54 -2.93 -14.59
CA PHE A 104 1.83 -2.39 -14.19
C PHE A 104 2.90 -2.78 -15.20
N LYS A 105 3.97 -2.00 -15.27
CA LYS A 105 5.11 -2.22 -16.15
C LYS A 105 6.40 -2.07 -15.38
N ASN A 106 7.37 -2.93 -15.71
CA ASN A 106 8.74 -2.85 -15.20
C ASN A 106 8.77 -2.86 -13.66
N ILE A 107 7.94 -3.71 -13.05
CA ILE A 107 7.91 -3.90 -11.61
C ILE A 107 8.76 -5.13 -11.23
N ASN A 108 9.21 -5.19 -9.98
CA ASN A 108 9.96 -6.35 -9.55
C ASN A 108 9.08 -7.60 -9.61
N LEU A 109 9.47 -8.58 -10.44
CA LEU A 109 8.75 -9.83 -10.59
C LEU A 109 8.82 -10.65 -9.29
N PRO A 110 7.80 -11.50 -9.01
CA PRO A 110 7.87 -12.45 -7.91
C PRO A 110 9.13 -13.29 -7.97
N LYS A 111 9.65 -13.68 -6.80
CA LYS A 111 10.90 -14.41 -6.67
C LYS A 111 10.88 -15.71 -7.48
N GLU A 112 9.75 -16.39 -7.48
CA GLU A 112 9.51 -17.65 -8.19
C GLU A 112 9.62 -17.46 -9.71
N VAL A 113 9.06 -16.38 -10.24
CA VAL A 113 9.13 -16.02 -11.67
C VAL A 113 10.57 -15.68 -12.05
N ASN A 114 11.24 -14.85 -11.25
CA ASN A 114 12.64 -14.52 -11.45
C ASN A 114 13.52 -15.78 -11.45
N GLN A 115 13.35 -16.66 -10.47
CA GLN A 115 14.10 -17.93 -10.40
C GLN A 115 13.85 -18.84 -11.60
N ALA A 116 12.60 -18.92 -12.09
CA ALA A 116 12.27 -19.69 -13.28
C ALA A 116 12.96 -19.13 -14.54
N LEU A 117 12.98 -17.79 -14.69
CA LEU A 117 13.67 -17.12 -15.80
C LEU A 117 15.17 -17.37 -15.76
N TYR A 118 15.83 -17.22 -14.60
CA TYR A 118 17.27 -17.45 -14.46
C TYR A 118 17.66 -18.90 -14.79
N LYS A 119 16.86 -19.88 -14.37
CA LYS A 119 17.10 -21.30 -14.68
C LYS A 119 16.94 -21.60 -16.17
N ARG A 120 15.94 -20.98 -16.81
CA ARG A 120 15.60 -21.26 -18.22
C ARG A 120 16.46 -20.49 -19.22
N PHE A 121 16.89 -19.28 -18.87
CA PHE A 121 17.63 -18.37 -19.73
C PHE A 121 18.87 -17.83 -18.99
N PRO A 122 19.88 -18.67 -18.75
CA PRO A 122 21.08 -18.24 -18.03
C PRO A 122 21.83 -17.14 -18.79
N GLY A 123 22.24 -16.09 -18.07
CA GLY A 123 22.96 -14.94 -18.62
C GLY A 123 22.09 -13.89 -19.32
N TRP A 124 20.76 -14.09 -19.39
CA TRP A 124 19.85 -13.11 -19.99
C TRP A 124 19.42 -12.05 -18.96
N THR A 125 19.16 -10.84 -19.45
CA THR A 125 18.60 -9.74 -18.65
C THR A 125 17.18 -9.44 -19.11
N VAL A 126 16.24 -9.36 -18.17
CA VAL A 126 14.86 -8.95 -18.45
C VAL A 126 14.87 -7.46 -18.78
N LYS A 127 14.51 -7.10 -20.02
CA LYS A 127 14.45 -5.70 -20.48
C LYS A 127 13.19 -4.98 -19.99
N GLY A 128 12.14 -5.72 -19.68
CA GLY A 128 10.89 -5.19 -19.13
C GLY A 128 9.85 -6.27 -18.93
N ASP A 129 8.83 -5.95 -18.15
CA ASP A 129 7.72 -6.83 -17.77
C ASP A 129 6.39 -6.08 -17.82
N VAL A 130 5.30 -6.84 -17.87
CA VAL A 130 3.94 -6.32 -17.74
C VAL A 130 3.16 -7.20 -16.78
N TYR A 131 2.91 -6.70 -15.59
CA TYR A 131 2.05 -7.35 -14.62
C TYR A 131 0.59 -6.89 -14.79
N ARG A 132 -0.35 -7.84 -14.79
CA ARG A 132 -1.79 -7.58 -14.88
C ARG A 132 -2.54 -8.32 -13.80
N VAL A 133 -3.48 -7.62 -13.18
CA VAL A 133 -4.39 -8.17 -12.18
C VAL A 133 -5.82 -7.83 -12.59
N SER A 134 -6.73 -8.77 -12.36
CA SER A 134 -8.16 -8.49 -12.43
C SER A 134 -8.86 -9.12 -11.25
N TYR A 135 -9.59 -8.29 -10.51
CA TYR A 135 -10.51 -8.70 -9.47
C TYR A 135 -11.95 -8.57 -9.92
N ARG A 136 -12.80 -9.48 -9.44
CA ARG A 136 -14.26 -9.37 -9.54
C ARG A 136 -14.87 -9.93 -8.27
N GLN A 137 -15.74 -9.15 -7.63
CA GLN A 137 -16.44 -9.58 -6.44
C GLN A 137 -17.26 -10.85 -6.71
N GLY A 138 -17.18 -11.81 -5.78
CA GLY A 138 -17.82 -13.13 -5.91
C GLY A 138 -16.98 -14.17 -6.66
N GLN A 139 -15.81 -13.82 -7.21
CA GLN A 139 -14.83 -14.80 -7.64
C GLN A 139 -13.84 -15.09 -6.51
N GLU A 140 -13.61 -16.37 -6.20
CA GLU A 140 -12.69 -16.78 -5.13
C GLU A 140 -11.23 -16.40 -5.41
N VAL A 141 -10.81 -16.40 -6.68
CA VAL A 141 -9.41 -16.18 -7.06
C VAL A 141 -9.30 -15.09 -8.13
N SER A 142 -8.53 -14.05 -7.83
CA SER A 142 -8.19 -13.01 -8.80
C SER A 142 -7.17 -13.52 -9.82
N LYS A 143 -7.31 -13.10 -11.07
CA LYS A 143 -6.42 -13.53 -12.15
C LYS A 143 -5.17 -12.64 -12.18
N LYS A 144 -3.99 -13.25 -12.02
CA LYS A 144 -2.68 -12.60 -12.14
C LYS A 144 -1.95 -13.10 -13.38
N ILE A 145 -1.34 -12.20 -14.14
CA ILE A 145 -0.53 -12.51 -15.33
C ILE A 145 0.74 -11.67 -15.28
N TYR A 146 1.89 -12.31 -15.44
CA TYR A 146 3.22 -11.70 -15.54
C TYR A 146 3.81 -11.94 -16.93
#